data_AF-A0A3S0EV34-F1
#
_entry.id   AF-A0A3S0EV34-F1
#
_cell.length_a   1.000
_cell.length_b   1.000
_cell.length_c   1.000
_cell.angle_alpha   90.00
_cell.angle_beta   90.00
_cell.angle_gamma   90.00
#
_symmetry.space_group_name_H-M   'P 1'
#
loop_
_entity.id
_entity.type
_entity.pdbx_description
1 polymer ?
#
loop_
_entity_poly.entity_id
_entity_poly.type
_entity_poly.pdbx_seq_one_letter_code
_entity_poly.pdbx_strand_id
1 'polypeptide(L)' 'MRKKNLEVYQLALKMAGSGKVRNWEAIQTKLVEQGYRKAPQLLDGDKIRTILNLRCEESRKGK' A
#
# COMPACT_ATOMS: atom_id res chain seq x y z
N MET A 1 -10.04 -9.37 14.62
CA MET A 1 -9.78 -9.13 13.18
C MET A 1 -9.23 -7.74 12.83
N ARG A 2 -9.57 -6.66 13.56
CA ARG A 2 -9.14 -5.28 13.19
C ARG A 2 -7.61 -5.02 13.19
N LYS A 3 -6.84 -5.61 14.11
CA LYS A 3 -5.38 -5.34 14.23
C LYS A 3 -4.58 -5.73 12.98
N LYS A 4 -4.83 -6.93 12.41
CA LYS A 4 -4.12 -7.39 11.20
C LYS A 4 -4.44 -6.54 9.97
N ASN A 5 -5.67 -6.01 9.88
CA ASN A 5 -6.05 -5.12 8.78
C ASN A 5 -5.32 -3.77 8.89
N LEU A 6 -5.18 -3.25 10.12
CA LEU A 6 -4.46 -2.01 10.37
C LEU A 6 -2.96 -2.15 10.04
N GLU A 7 -2.37 -3.29 10.37
CA GLU A 7 -0.96 -3.60 10.09
C GLU A 7 -0.69 -3.62 8.58
N VAL A 8 -1.54 -4.29 7.79
CA VAL A 8 -1.45 -4.29 6.32
C VAL A 8 -1.51 -2.87 5.75
N TYR A 9 -2.43 -2.04 6.27
CA TYR A 9 -2.58 -0.66 5.83
C TYR A 9 -1.36 0.21 6.19
N GLN A 10 -0.81 0.05 7.39
CA GLN A 10 0.41 0.76 7.82
C GLN A 10 1.62 0.34 6.97
N LEU A 11 1.78 -0.94 6.67
CA LEU A 11 2.83 -1.42 5.76
C LEU A 11 2.65 -0.85 4.34
N ALA A 12 1.42 -0.81 3.84
CA ALA A 12 1.11 -0.23 2.54
C ALA A 12 1.52 1.26 2.47
N LEU A 13 1.17 2.05 3.50
CA LEU A 13 1.57 3.46 3.60
C LEU A 13 3.10 3.63 3.68
N LYS A 14 3.78 2.77 4.44
CA LYS A 14 5.25 2.79 4.54
C LYS A 14 5.91 2.48 3.19
N MET A 15 5.37 1.52 2.44
CA MET A 15 5.85 1.22 1.09
C MET A 15 5.59 2.37 0.13
N ALA A 16 4.39 2.94 0.11
CA ALA A 16 4.06 4.11 -0.71
C ALA A 16 5.03 5.28 -0.42
N GLY A 17 5.31 5.51 0.87
CA GLY A 17 6.23 6.55 1.34
C GLY A 17 7.72 6.32 1.02
N SER A 18 8.09 5.11 0.58
CA SER A 18 9.51 4.77 0.34
C SER A 18 10.03 5.24 -1.02
N GLY A 19 9.13 5.60 -1.94
CA GLY A 19 9.46 5.92 -3.33
C GLY A 19 9.93 4.72 -4.17
N LYS A 20 9.99 3.50 -3.60
CA LYS A 20 10.44 2.26 -4.28
C LYS A 20 9.33 1.53 -5.05
N VAL A 21 8.10 2.00 -4.91
CA VAL A 21 6.90 1.38 -5.50
C VAL A 21 6.20 2.41 -6.37
N ARG A 22 5.70 1.97 -7.52
CA ARG A 22 5.24 2.86 -8.58
C ARG A 22 3.78 3.29 -8.41
N ASN A 23 2.97 2.43 -7.81
CA ASN A 23 1.52 2.58 -7.62
C ASN A 23 1.03 1.64 -6.52
N TRP A 24 -0.25 1.76 -6.16
CA TRP A 24 -0.90 0.91 -5.16
C TRP A 24 -0.91 -0.58 -5.55
N GLU A 25 -0.99 -0.91 -6.85
CA GLU A 25 -0.97 -2.30 -7.32
C GLU A 25 0.35 -2.99 -6.99
N ALA A 26 1.49 -2.31 -7.19
CA ALA A 26 2.80 -2.85 -6.83
C ALA A 26 2.93 -3.07 -5.31
N ILE A 27 2.28 -2.24 -4.50
CA ILE A 27 2.22 -2.41 -3.04
C ILE A 27 1.43 -3.66 -2.69
N GLN A 28 0.28 -3.86 -3.32
CA GLN A 28 -0.56 -5.03 -3.11
C GLN A 28 0.18 -6.32 -3.46
N THR A 29 0.84 -6.38 -4.62
CA THR A 29 1.63 -7.55 -5.02
C THR A 29 2.72 -7.86 -4.00
N LYS A 30 3.50 -6.85 -3.58
CA LYS A 30 4.55 -7.04 -2.56
C LYS A 30 4.02 -7.52 -1.22
N LEU A 31 2.84 -7.05 -0.81
CA LEU A 31 2.20 -7.52 0.43
C LEU A 31 1.79 -8.99 0.33
N VAL A 32 1.27 -9.41 -0.81
CA VAL A 32 0.94 -10.82 -1.06
C VAL A 32 2.20 -11.68 -1.04
N GLU A 33 3.27 -11.25 -1.70
CA GLU A 33 4.58 -11.93 -1.69
C GLU A 33 5.16 -12.07 -0.27
N GLN A 34 4.94 -11.07 0.61
CA GLN A 34 5.33 -11.11 2.02
C GLN A 34 4.42 -11.97 2.92
N GLY A 35 3.39 -12.62 2.35
CA GLY A 35 2.48 -13.50 3.07
C GLY A 35 1.16 -12.86 3.50
N TYR A 36 0.94 -11.58 3.23
CA TYR A 36 -0.34 -10.89 3.49
C TYR A 36 -1.36 -11.19 2.38
N ARG A 37 -1.82 -12.44 2.30
CA ARG A 37 -2.76 -12.92 1.26
C ARG A 37 -4.08 -12.14 1.19
N LYS A 38 -4.47 -11.46 2.28
CA LYS A 38 -5.68 -10.62 2.35
C LYS A 38 -5.45 -9.17 1.93
N ALA A 39 -4.21 -8.77 1.61
CA ALA A 39 -3.91 -7.41 1.19
C ALA A 39 -4.76 -6.93 0.00
N PRO A 40 -5.05 -7.74 -1.03
CA PRO A 40 -5.97 -7.35 -2.11
C PRO A 40 -7.34 -6.90 -1.60
N GLN A 41 -8.01 -7.74 -0.81
CA GLN A 41 -9.32 -7.41 -0.24
C GLN A 41 -9.29 -6.18 0.68
N LEU A 42 -8.18 -5.98 1.40
CA LEU A 42 -8.07 -4.87 2.35
C LEU A 42 -7.71 -3.54 1.69
N LEU A 43 -7.05 -3.58 0.54
CA LEU A 43 -6.63 -2.40 -0.21
C LEU A 43 -7.53 -2.11 -1.42
N ASP A 44 -8.58 -2.90 -1.61
CA ASP A 44 -9.50 -2.79 -2.75
C ASP A 44 -10.35 -1.52 -2.77
N GLY A 45 -10.45 -0.81 -1.63
CA GLY A 45 -11.29 0.39 -1.53
C GLY A 45 -10.71 1.58 -2.31
N ASP A 46 -11.54 2.24 -3.13
CA ASP A 46 -11.14 3.41 -3.94
C ASP A 46 -10.39 4.48 -3.14
N LYS A 47 -10.89 4.83 -1.94
CA LYS A 47 -10.21 5.80 -1.07
C LYS A 47 -8.80 5.36 -0.69
N ILE A 48 -8.61 4.08 -0.39
CA ILE A 48 -7.29 3.52 -0.03
C ILE A 48 -6.37 3.56 -1.24
N ARG A 49 -6.87 3.14 -2.42
CA ARG A 49 -6.11 3.17 -3.68
C ARG A 49 -5.65 4.59 -4.02
N THR A 50 -6.54 5.58 -3.91
CA THR A 50 -6.20 6.99 -4.14
C THR A 50 -5.13 7.48 -3.18
N ILE A 51 -5.28 7.23 -1.87
CA ILE A 51 -4.28 7.66 -0.87
C ILE A 51 -2.91 7.02 -1.14
N LEU A 52 -2.88 5.73 -1.44
CA LEU A 52 -1.62 5.03 -1.75
C LEU A 52 -0.96 5.57 -3.02
N ASN A 53 -1.74 5.85 -4.07
CA ASN A 53 -1.20 6.43 -5.29
C ASN A 53 -0.65 7.85 -5.07
N LEU A 54 -1.43 8.72 -4.42
CA LEU A 54 -0.99 10.08 -4.10
C LEU A 54 0.33 10.05 -3.34
N ARG A 55 0.44 9.17 -2.34
CA ARG A 55 1.65 9.04 -1.54
C ARG A 55 2.83 8.48 -2.33
N CYS A 56 2.60 7.54 -3.26
CA CYS A 56 3.64 7.09 -4.20
C CYS A 56 4.10 8.22 -5.13
N GLU A 57 3.18 9.08 -5.58
CA GLU A 57 3.51 10.23 -6.41
C GLU A 57 4.31 11.28 -5.64
N GLU A 58 3.87 11.66 -4.45
CA GLU A 58 4.57 12.60 -3.57
C GLU A 58 5.99 12.11 -3.25
N SER A 59 6.14 10.85 -2.83
CA SER A 59 7.45 10.29 -2.49
C SER A 59 8.39 10.14 -3.68
N ARG A 60 7.89 10.09 -4.91
CA ARG A 60 8.73 10.13 -6.13
C ARG A 60 9.09 11.55 -6.55
N LYS A 61 8.20 12.52 -6.36
CA LYS A 61 8.43 13.93 -6.71
C LYS A 61 9.35 14.64 -5.69
N GLY A 62 9.39 14.16 -4.45
CA GLY A 62 10.21 14.74 -3.37
C GLY A 62 11.67 14.24 -3.29
N LYS A 63 12.16 13.53 -4.31
CA LYS A 63 13.56 13.09 -4.46
C LYS A 63 14.13 13.63 -5.75
#